data_AF-A0A7Y5Y2W2-F1
#
_entry.id   AF-A0A7Y5Y2W2-F1
#
_cell.length_a   1.000
_cell.length_b   1.000
_cell.length_c   1.000
_cell.angle_alpha   90.00
_cell.angle_beta   90.00
_cell.angle_gamma   90.00
#
_symmetry.space_group_name_H-M   'P 1'
#
loop_
_entity.id
_entity.type
_entity.pdbx_description
1 polymer ?
#
loop_
_entity_poly.entity_id
_entity_poly.type
_entity_poly.pdbx_seq_one_letter_code
_entity_poly.pdbx_strand_id
1 'polypeptide(L)' 'MDSLIALIMGLLRYLAFNTVFYLLGAGLLKLLTLGRYPRWLPLRAGHWRAQAGDFDLVALFGFLAGVGLLVLAAYLFA' A
#
# COMPACT_ATOMS: atom_id res chain seq x y z
N MET A 1 9.08 23.95 -18.24
CA MET A 1 8.02 22.93 -18.36
C MET A 1 8.53 21.56 -17.92
N ASP A 2 9.82 21.27 -18.09
CA ASP A 2 10.48 20.02 -17.70
C ASP A 2 10.42 19.72 -16.19
N SER A 3 10.46 20.75 -15.34
CA SER A 3 10.36 20.61 -13.88
C SER A 3 8.99 20.15 -13.41
N LEU A 4 7.90 20.59 -14.04
CA LEU A 4 6.54 20.13 -13.76
C LEU A 4 6.34 18.68 -14.18
N ILE A 5 6.89 18.30 -15.34
CA ILE A 5 6.82 16.93 -15.85
C ILE A 5 7.60 15.98 -14.94
N ALA A 6 8.79 16.38 -14.48
CA ALA A 6 9.58 15.61 -13.51
C ALA A 6 8.85 15.44 -12.17
N LEU A 7 8.18 16.49 -11.69
CA LEU A 7 7.37 16.45 -10.47
C LEU A 7 6.19 15.48 -10.61
N ILE A 8 5.45 15.57 -11.73
CA ILE A 8 4.31 14.68 -12.02
C ILE A 8 4.76 13.23 -12.13
N MET A 9 5.87 12.97 -12.84
CA MET A 9 6.45 11.63 -12.94
C MET A 9 6.90 11.09 -11.58
N GLY A 10 7.51 11.93 -10.74
CA GLY A 10 7.89 11.56 -9.37
C GLY A 10 6.67 11.20 -8.52
N LEU A 11 5.61 12.00 -8.59
CA LEU A 11 4.36 11.76 -7.88
C LEU A 11 3.66 10.48 -8.37
N LEU A 12 3.63 10.25 -9.69
CA LEU A 12 3.03 9.07 -10.29
C LEU A 12 3.77 7.80 -9.88
N ARG A 13 5.11 7.85 -9.86
CA ARG A 13 5.94 6.75 -9.37
C ARG A 13 5.65 6.47 -7.90
N TYR A 14 5.59 7.51 -7.07
CA TYR A 14 5.23 7.37 -5.65
C TYR A 14 3.85 6.73 -5.48
N LEU A 15 2.83 7.22 -6.20
CA LEU A 15 1.47 6.66 -6.16
C LEU A 15 1.43 5.19 -6.61
N ALA A 16 2.16 4.86 -7.67
CA ALA A 16 2.22 3.49 -8.19
C ALA A 16 2.85 2.54 -7.17
N PHE A 17 3.99 2.92 -6.57
CA PHE A 17 4.63 2.14 -5.51
C PHE A 17 3.72 1.98 -4.30
N ASN A 18 3.11 3.07 -3.82
CA ASN A 18 2.22 3.03 -2.67
C ASN A 18 1.00 2.14 -2.93
N THR A 19 0.46 2.17 -4.15
CA THR A 19 -0.67 1.32 -4.57
C THR A 19 -0.30 -0.16 -4.60
N VAL A 20 0.88 -0.51 -5.11
CA VAL A 20 1.35 -1.91 -5.13
C VAL A 20 1.50 -2.45 -3.71
N PHE A 21 2.14 -1.69 -2.81
CA PHE A 21 2.27 -2.11 -1.42
C PHE A 21 0.93 -2.12 -0.70
N TYR A 22 0.03 -1.19 -0.99
CA TYR A 22 -1.33 -1.23 -0.46
C TYR A 22 -2.07 -2.51 -0.87
N LEU A 23 -1.97 -2.96 -2.12
CA LEU A 23 -2.60 -4.21 -2.56
C LEU A 23 -2.03 -5.43 -1.82
N LEU A 24 -0.72 -5.50 -1.65
CA LEU A 24 -0.07 -6.54 -0.86
C LEU A 24 -0.52 -6.52 0.61
N GLY A 25 -0.50 -5.35 1.23
CA GLY A 25 -0.91 -5.17 2.62
C GLY A 25 -2.40 -5.44 2.83
N ALA A 26 -3.25 -5.03 1.89
CA ALA A 26 -4.68 -5.30 1.92
C ALA A 26 -4.94 -6.81 1.79
N GLY A 27 -4.26 -7.49 0.88
CA GLY A 27 -4.34 -8.96 0.76
C GLY A 27 -3.91 -9.65 2.06
N LEU A 28 -2.77 -9.25 2.61
CA LEU A 28 -2.24 -9.78 3.86
C LEU A 28 -3.20 -9.58 5.04
N LEU A 29 -3.67 -8.35 5.25
CA LEU A 29 -4.60 -8.02 6.33
C LEU A 29 -5.94 -8.75 6.14
N LYS A 30 -6.38 -8.93 4.90
CA LYS A 30 -7.60 -9.68 4.61
C LYS A 30 -7.43 -11.17 4.93
N LEU A 31 -6.25 -11.74 4.70
CA LEU A 31 -5.93 -13.11 5.13
C LEU A 31 -5.85 -13.22 6.65
N LEU A 32 -5.11 -12.32 7.30
CA LEU A 32 -4.91 -12.32 8.77
C LEU A 32 -6.22 -12.08 9.54
N THR A 33 -7.10 -11.21 9.03
CA THR A 33 -8.35 -10.83 9.69
C THR A 33 -9.56 -11.60 9.18
N LEU A 34 -9.36 -12.68 8.42
CA LEU A 34 -10.43 -13.51 7.85
C LEU A 34 -11.46 -12.70 7.05
N GLY A 35 -11.00 -11.73 6.28
CA GLY A 35 -11.85 -10.89 5.42
C GLY A 35 -12.42 -9.65 6.11
N ARG A 36 -12.12 -9.40 7.39
CA ARG A 36 -12.71 -8.30 8.16
C ARG A 36 -12.11 -6.92 7.84
N TYR A 37 -10.85 -6.89 7.40
CA TYR A 37 -10.08 -5.67 7.10
C TYR A 37 -9.28 -5.84 5.79
N PRO A 38 -9.04 -4.79 4.99
CA PRO A 38 -9.54 -3.43 5.12
C PRO A 38 -11.02 -3.29 4.68
N ARG A 39 -11.78 -2.49 5.42
CA ARG A 39 -13.19 -2.21 5.11
C ARG A 39 -13.28 -1.16 4.01
N TRP A 40 -13.92 -1.53 2.90
CA TRP A 40 -14.23 -0.60 1.83
C TRP A 40 -15.45 0.24 2.24
N LEU A 41 -15.20 1.31 3.00
CA LEU A 41 -16.24 2.26 3.38
C LEU A 41 -16.62 3.12 2.17
N PRO A 42 -17.92 3.35 1.92
CA PRO A 42 -18.35 4.24 0.85
C PRO A 42 -17.93 5.68 1.15
N LEU A 43 -17.32 6.35 0.16
CA LEU A 43 -16.78 7.72 0.22
C LEU A 43 -17.81 8.83 0.56
N ARG A 44 -19.10 8.48 0.72
CA ARG A 44 -20.24 9.41 0.78
C ARG A 44 -20.36 10.25 2.06
N ALA A 45 -19.62 9.96 3.12
CA ALA A 45 -19.92 10.53 4.45
C ALA A 45 -18.72 11.19 5.16
N GLY A 46 -17.79 11.84 4.45
CA GLY A 46 -16.69 12.57 5.10
C GLY A 46 -15.58 11.69 5.70
N HIS A 47 -15.68 10.38 5.55
CA HIS A 47 -14.71 9.38 6.02
C HIS A 47 -13.40 9.36 5.19
N TRP A 48 -13.24 10.26 4.21
CA TRP A 48 -12.07 10.30 3.33
C TRP A 48 -10.76 10.48 4.10
N ARG A 49 -10.75 11.25 5.20
CA ARG A 49 -9.55 11.41 6.05
C ARG A 49 -9.20 10.13 6.80
N ALA A 50 -10.20 9.44 7.35
CA ALA A 50 -10.01 8.16 8.03
C ALA A 50 -9.51 7.10 7.04
N GLN A 51 -10.10 7.05 5.84
CA GLN A 51 -9.74 6.12 4.78
C GLN A 51 -8.34 6.40 4.20
N ALA A 52 -7.92 7.67 4.14
CA ALA A 52 -6.56 8.05 3.77
C ALA A 52 -5.52 7.63 4.83
N GLY A 53 -5.85 7.79 6.13
CA GLY A 53 -4.99 7.31 7.22
C GLY A 53 -4.84 5.79 7.25
N ASP A 54 -5.94 5.06 6.99
CA ASP A 54 -5.90 3.60 6.86
C ASP A 54 -5.08 3.16 5.64
N PHE A 55 -5.06 3.95 4.57
CA PHE A 55 -4.32 3.62 3.34
C PHE A 55 -2.82 3.54 3.58
N ASP A 56 -2.24 4.52 4.27
CA ASP A 56 -0.80 4.54 4.58
C ASP A 56 -0.42 3.41 5.53
N LEU A 57 -1.29 3.09 6.50
CA LEU A 57 -1.09 1.96 7.42
C LEU A 57 -1.09 0.61 6.68
N VAL A 58 -2.06 0.40 5.79
CA VAL A 58 -2.14 -0.81 4.97
C VAL A 58 -0.94 -0.92 4.04
N ALA A 59 -0.53 0.18 3.41
CA ALA A 59 0.65 0.21 2.55
C ALA A 59 1.95 -0.08 3.33
N LEU A 60 2.08 0.42 4.56
CA LEU A 60 3.20 0.11 5.44
C LEU A 60 3.28 -1.39 5.75
N PHE A 61 2.14 -2.03 6.08
CA PHE A 61 2.10 -3.47 6.28
C PHE A 61 2.48 -4.25 5.02
N GLY A 62 2.02 -3.81 3.85
CA GLY A 62 2.40 -4.41 2.58
C GLY A 62 3.88 -4.24 2.25
N PHE A 63 4.47 -3.10 2.58
CA PHE A 63 5.90 -2.87 2.46
C PHE A 63 6.71 -3.79 3.38
N LEU A 64 6.35 -3.88 4.67
CA LEU A 64 6.97 -4.80 5.63
C LEU A 64 6.89 -6.26 5.16
N ALA A 65 5.73 -6.67 4.64
CA ALA A 65 5.55 -8.01 4.09
C ALA A 65 6.42 -8.24 2.84
N GLY A 66 6.52 -7.25 1.95
CA GLY A 66 7.40 -7.30 0.79
C GLY A 66 8.87 -7.41 1.17
N VAL A 67 9.34 -6.64 2.15
CA VAL A 67 10.69 -6.76 2.71
C VAL A 67 10.91 -8.15 3.32
N GLY A 68 9.96 -8.65 4.10
CA GLY A 68 10.02 -9.99 4.67
C GLY A 68 10.11 -11.08 3.60
N LEU A 69 9.34 -10.98 2.52
CA LEU A 69 9.41 -11.90 1.37
C LEU A 69 10.76 -11.82 0.65
N LEU A 70 11.33 -10.61 0.48
CA LEU A 70 12.65 -10.43 -0.11
C LEU A 70 13.74 -11.06 0.76
N VAL A 71 13.70 -10.87 2.08
CA VAL A 71 14.63 -11.49 3.02
C VAL A 71 14.50 -13.01 2.99
N LEU A 72 13.27 -13.53 3.01
CA LEU A 72 13.00 -14.96 2.91
C LEU A 72 13.51 -15.54 1.58
N ALA A 73 13.27 -14.85 0.47
CA ALA A 73 13.79 -15.27 -0.83
C ALA A 73 15.32 -15.26 -0.84
N ALA A 74 15.96 -14.20 -0.35
CA ALA A 74 17.42 -14.13 -0.23
C ALA A 74 17.97 -15.28 0.63
N TYR A 75 17.30 -15.63 1.73
CA TYR A 75 17.67 -16.76 2.56
C TYR A 75 17.48 -18.13 1.87
N LEU A 76 16.43 -18.28 1.06
CA LEU A 76 16.16 -19.53 0.34
C LEU A 76 17.09 -19.75 -0.87
N PHE A 77 17.62 -18.67 -1.45
CA PHE A 77 18.51 -18.70 -2.60
C PHE A 77 20.00 -18.52 -2.26
N ALA A 78 20.33 -18.30 -0.98
CA ALA A 78 21.70 -18.28 -0.45
C ALA A 78 22.09 -19.66 0.08
#